data_AF-A0A2V8NYA1-F1
#
_entry.id   AF-A0A2V8NYA1-F1
#
_cell.length_a   1.000
_cell.length_b   1.000
_cell.length_c   1.000
_cell.angle_alpha   90.00
_cell.angle_beta   90.00
_cell.angle_gamma   90.00
#
_symmetry.space_group_name_H-M   'P 1'
#
loop_
_entity.id
_entity.type
_entity.pdbx_description
1 polymer ?
#
loop_
_entity_poly.entity_id
_entity_poly.type
_entity_poly.pdbx_seq_one_letter_code
_entity_poly.pdbx_strand_id
1 'polypeptide(L)'
;MFPGHPVLSAAGNASAELASIRWQLAAASGVHCWAGAITRWLFCPVVAAAHHGQQFARSDRVVNQARRRVIDGEQVPATEKIYSIFEPHTSLIKRGKSGKPIEFGHKVFLVESRHGLITQYQVLDGNPSDEDHVQASLQRHKTTFFLQPLVTATD
;
A
#
# COMPACT_ATOMS: atom_id res chain seq x y z
N MET A 1 -23.72 -68.56 3.36
CA MET A 1 -22.98 -68.00 2.21
C MET A 1 -22.69 -66.54 2.50
N PHE A 2 -21.55 -66.26 3.13
CA PHE A 2 -20.94 -64.92 3.27
C PHE A 2 -19.43 -65.17 3.48
N PRO A 3 -18.56 -64.81 2.51
CA PRO A 3 -17.14 -64.59 2.75
C PRO A 3 -16.97 -63.14 3.27
N GLY A 4 -15.90 -62.66 3.89
CA GLY A 4 -14.54 -63.11 4.18
C GLY A 4 -13.78 -61.84 4.59
N HIS A 5 -12.84 -61.93 5.54
CA HIS A 5 -11.97 -60.80 5.91
C HIS A 5 -11.02 -60.40 4.76
N PRO A 6 -10.56 -59.13 4.71
CA PRO A 6 -9.77 -58.60 3.60
C PRO A 6 -8.31 -59.07 3.65
N VAL A 7 -7.78 -59.43 2.49
CA VAL A 7 -6.34 -59.56 2.23
C VAL A 7 -5.87 -58.24 1.62
N LEU A 8 -4.89 -57.59 2.25
CA LEU A 8 -4.12 -56.48 1.69
C LEU A 8 -3.38 -56.97 0.43
N SER A 9 -3.50 -56.27 -0.69
CA SER A 9 -2.49 -56.28 -1.75
C SER A 9 -2.26 -54.87 -2.25
N ALA A 10 -1.00 -54.46 -2.16
CA ALA A 10 -0.49 -53.14 -2.47
C ALA A 10 -0.47 -52.94 -4.01
N ALA A 11 -1.23 -51.96 -4.48
CA ALA A 11 -1.05 -51.39 -5.81
C ALA A 11 -1.64 -49.97 -5.82
N GLY A 12 -0.85 -48.98 -5.41
CA GLY A 12 -1.33 -47.60 -5.43
C GLY A 12 -0.29 -46.59 -4.99
N ASN A 13 0.64 -46.23 -5.88
CA ASN A 13 1.47 -45.01 -5.74
C ASN A 13 2.44 -44.68 -6.89
N ALA A 14 2.57 -45.48 -7.95
CA ALA A 14 3.51 -45.15 -9.04
C ALA A 14 3.16 -43.87 -9.85
N SER A 15 1.92 -43.39 -9.79
CA SER A 15 1.49 -42.16 -10.51
C SER A 15 1.72 -40.87 -9.71
N ALA A 16 1.78 -40.96 -8.38
CA ALA A 16 2.00 -39.80 -7.50
C ALA A 16 3.49 -39.44 -7.35
N GLU A 17 4.39 -40.41 -7.41
CA GLU A 17 5.84 -40.16 -7.35
C GLU A 17 6.40 -39.50 -8.63
N LEU A 18 5.86 -39.85 -9.81
CA LEU A 18 6.26 -39.24 -11.07
C LEU A 18 5.80 -37.77 -11.20
N ALA A 19 4.74 -37.38 -10.49
CA ALA A 19 4.31 -35.98 -10.41
C ALA A 19 5.23 -35.13 -9.52
N SER A 20 5.85 -35.73 -8.49
CA SER A 20 6.81 -35.05 -7.60
C SER A 20 8.17 -34.80 -8.28
N ILE A 21 8.65 -35.77 -9.06
CA ILE A 21 9.94 -35.65 -9.78
C ILE A 21 9.86 -34.62 -10.92
N ARG A 22 8.70 -34.46 -11.56
CA ARG A 22 8.50 -33.46 -12.62
C ARG A 22 8.49 -32.01 -12.10
N TRP A 23 8.10 -31.80 -10.83
CA TRP A 23 8.14 -30.47 -10.20
C TRP A 23 9.54 -30.09 -9.70
N GLN A 24 10.37 -31.06 -9.28
CA GLN A 24 11.73 -30.78 -8.80
C GLN A 24 12.72 -30.46 -9.93
N LEU A 25 12.48 -30.90 -11.17
CA LEU A 25 13.33 -30.56 -12.33
C LEU A 25 12.98 -29.23 -13.01
N ALA A 26 11.80 -28.64 -12.75
CA ALA A 26 11.44 -27.32 -13.26
C ALA A 26 12.06 -26.15 -12.45
N ALA A 27 12.58 -26.43 -11.25
CA ALA A 27 13.22 -25.43 -10.38
C ALA A 27 14.73 -25.24 -10.63
N ALA A 28 15.36 -26.11 -11.45
CA ALA A 28 16.82 -26.15 -11.60
C ALA A 28 17.37 -25.51 -12.89
N SER A 29 16.53 -24.91 -13.75
CA SER A 29 16.95 -24.25 -15.00
C SER A 29 16.68 -22.73 -15.03
N GLY A 30 16.54 -22.10 -13.87
CA GLY A 30 16.28 -20.66 -13.74
C GLY A 30 17.50 -19.81 -13.34
N VAL A 31 18.72 -20.36 -13.35
CA VAL A 31 19.92 -19.67 -12.82
C VAL A 31 20.88 -19.29 -13.95
N HIS A 32 20.40 -18.66 -15.02
CA HIS A 32 21.27 -17.95 -15.97
C HIS A 32 20.51 -16.80 -16.65
N CYS A 33 20.03 -15.82 -15.89
CA CYS A 33 19.72 -14.49 -16.43
C CYS A 33 19.53 -13.43 -15.32
N TRP A 34 20.45 -13.38 -14.35
CA TRP A 34 20.39 -12.40 -13.25
C TRP A 34 21.69 -11.56 -13.16
N ALA A 35 22.14 -11.06 -14.31
CA ALA A 35 23.24 -10.09 -14.37
C ALA A 35 22.97 -8.91 -15.34
N GLY A 36 21.73 -8.73 -15.81
CA GLY A 36 21.37 -7.67 -16.77
C GLY A 36 20.23 -6.74 -16.37
N ALA A 37 19.55 -6.97 -15.23
CA ALA A 37 18.31 -6.27 -14.90
C ALA A 37 18.47 -5.00 -14.03
N ILE A 38 19.64 -4.79 -13.40
CA ILE A 38 19.83 -3.68 -12.44
C ILE A 38 20.31 -2.39 -13.12
N THR A 39 21.03 -2.47 -14.24
CA THR A 39 21.60 -1.29 -14.92
C THR A 39 20.66 -0.60 -15.91
N ARG A 40 19.47 -1.16 -16.21
CA ARG A 40 18.52 -0.58 -17.19
C ARG A 40 17.44 0.34 -16.58
N TRP A 41 17.38 0.48 -15.26
CA TRP A 41 16.38 1.31 -14.60
C TRP A 41 16.84 2.74 -14.31
N LEU A 42 18.15 2.99 -14.26
CA LEU A 42 18.68 4.31 -13.93
C LEU A 42 18.77 5.27 -15.14
N PHE A 43 18.53 4.79 -16.36
CA PHE A 43 18.63 5.59 -17.59
C PHE A 43 17.51 5.24 -18.59
N CYS A 44 16.26 5.31 -18.17
CA CYS A 44 15.13 5.29 -19.10
C CYS A 44 14.68 6.73 -19.40
N PRO A 45 15.15 7.37 -20.50
CA PRO A 45 14.79 8.76 -20.83
C PRO A 45 13.29 8.95 -21.09
N VAL A 46 12.56 7.88 -21.44
CA VAL A 46 11.11 7.89 -21.60
C VAL A 46 10.39 8.14 -20.27
N VAL A 47 10.87 7.57 -19.16
CA VAL A 47 10.24 7.76 -17.83
C VAL A 47 10.49 9.17 -17.32
N ALA A 48 11.71 9.70 -17.50
CA ALA A 48 12.04 11.07 -17.13
C ALA A 48 11.22 12.10 -17.95
N ALA A 49 11.10 11.92 -19.27
CA ALA A 49 10.32 12.81 -20.12
C ALA A 49 8.82 12.83 -19.75
N ALA A 50 8.24 11.68 -19.42
CA ALA A 50 6.85 11.59 -18.98
C ALA A 50 6.60 12.33 -17.65
N HIS A 51 7.55 12.26 -16.72
CA HIS A 51 7.46 12.94 -15.43
C HIS A 51 7.61 14.47 -15.56
N HIS A 52 8.49 14.94 -16.44
CA HIS A 52 8.65 16.36 -16.75
C HIS A 52 7.39 16.95 -17.42
N GLY A 53 6.79 16.24 -18.38
CA GLY A 53 5.56 16.70 -19.05
C GLY A 53 4.38 16.89 -18.09
N GLN A 54 4.24 16.05 -17.07
CA GLN A 54 3.19 16.21 -16.06
C GLN A 54 3.41 17.41 -15.13
N GLN A 55 4.67 17.80 -14.86
CA GLN A 55 4.96 18.95 -14.00
C GLN A 55 4.54 20.26 -14.67
N PHE A 56 4.84 20.43 -15.96
CA PHE A 56 4.42 21.63 -16.71
C PHE A 56 2.90 21.82 -16.69
N ALA A 57 2.12 20.77 -16.95
CA ALA A 57 0.66 20.83 -16.89
C ALA A 57 0.10 21.18 -15.50
N ARG A 58 0.84 20.89 -14.42
CA ARG A 58 0.47 21.29 -13.05
C ARG A 58 0.85 22.73 -12.76
N SER A 59 1.96 23.23 -13.31
CA SER A 59 2.35 24.63 -13.21
C SER A 59 1.26 25.55 -13.78
N ASP A 60 0.70 25.22 -14.95
CA ASP A 60 -0.41 25.97 -15.54
C ASP A 60 -1.64 26.01 -14.61
N ARG A 61 -1.95 24.89 -13.94
CA ARG A 61 -3.03 24.83 -12.95
C ARG A 61 -2.76 25.72 -11.74
N VAL A 62 -1.52 25.74 -11.23
CA VAL A 62 -1.13 26.61 -10.10
C VAL A 62 -1.27 28.09 -10.50
N VAL A 63 -0.85 28.47 -11.70
CA VAL A 63 -1.01 29.84 -12.22
C VAL A 63 -2.48 30.21 -12.34
N ASN A 64 -3.31 29.34 -12.94
CA ASN A 64 -4.75 29.57 -13.08
C ASN A 64 -5.45 29.70 -11.73
N GLN A 65 -5.12 28.84 -10.76
CA GLN A 65 -5.62 28.92 -9.39
C GLN A 65 -5.22 30.25 -8.72
N ALA A 66 -3.96 30.67 -8.87
CA ALA A 66 -3.47 31.92 -8.29
C ALA A 66 -4.18 33.14 -8.90
N ARG A 67 -4.36 33.17 -10.22
CA ARG A 67 -5.12 34.20 -10.91
C ARG A 67 -6.54 34.31 -10.38
N ARG A 68 -7.29 33.20 -10.38
CA ARG A 68 -8.67 33.15 -9.86
C ARG A 68 -8.76 33.69 -8.44
N ARG A 69 -7.84 33.28 -7.55
CA ARG A 69 -7.87 33.66 -6.13
C ARG A 69 -7.41 35.09 -5.84
N VAL A 70 -6.35 35.53 -6.50
CA VAL A 70 -5.62 36.77 -6.14
C VAL A 70 -6.08 37.94 -7.00
N ILE A 71 -6.30 37.71 -8.30
CA ILE A 71 -6.68 38.75 -9.25
C ILE A 71 -8.20 38.83 -9.35
N ASP A 72 -8.87 37.69 -9.56
CA ASP A 72 -10.31 37.67 -9.80
C ASP A 72 -11.14 37.61 -8.49
N GLY A 73 -10.49 37.38 -7.35
CA GLY A 73 -11.12 37.32 -6.03
C GLY A 73 -12.01 36.08 -5.79
N GLU A 74 -11.94 35.08 -6.66
CA GLU A 74 -12.74 33.86 -6.57
C GLU A 74 -12.30 32.94 -5.43
N GLN A 75 -13.27 32.33 -4.75
CA GLN A 75 -13.02 31.23 -3.82
C GLN A 75 -12.94 29.90 -4.57
N VAL A 76 -11.71 29.42 -4.79
CA VAL A 76 -11.46 28.07 -5.31
C VAL A 76 -11.72 27.03 -4.20
N PRO A 77 -12.54 25.98 -4.43
CA PRO A 77 -12.77 24.90 -3.48
C PRO A 77 -11.47 24.19 -3.05
N ALA A 78 -11.41 23.68 -1.83
CA ALA A 78 -10.21 23.00 -1.32
C ALA A 78 -9.85 21.73 -2.11
N THR A 79 -10.85 21.06 -2.69
CA THR A 79 -10.71 19.86 -3.53
C THR A 79 -10.09 20.14 -4.90
N GLU A 80 -10.19 21.38 -5.39
CA GLU A 80 -9.60 21.81 -6.65
C GLU A 80 -8.19 22.38 -6.48
N LYS A 81 -7.76 22.63 -5.24
CA LYS A 81 -6.49 23.29 -4.96
C LYS A 81 -5.32 22.33 -5.08
N ILE A 82 -4.31 22.77 -5.82
CA ILE A 82 -2.98 22.15 -5.81
C ILE A 82 -2.10 22.95 -4.86
N TYR A 83 -1.48 22.25 -3.91
CA TYR A 83 -0.56 22.83 -2.92
C TYR A 83 0.91 22.53 -3.24
N SER A 84 1.19 21.49 -4.03
CA SER A 84 2.53 21.12 -4.49
C SER A 84 2.50 20.65 -5.94
N ILE A 85 3.42 21.16 -6.76
CA ILE A 85 3.58 20.76 -8.17
C ILE A 85 4.11 19.32 -8.27
N PHE A 86 5.00 18.95 -7.34
CA PHE A 86 5.63 17.64 -7.29
C PHE A 86 4.71 16.59 -6.66
N GLU A 87 3.91 16.99 -5.67
CA GLU A 87 3.00 16.12 -4.92
C GLU A 87 1.55 16.58 -5.04
N PRO A 88 0.86 16.26 -6.15
CA PRO A 88 -0.46 16.79 -6.47
C PRO A 88 -1.57 16.28 -5.54
N HIS A 89 -1.32 15.19 -4.82
CA HIS A 89 -2.27 14.59 -3.88
C HIS A 89 -2.22 15.27 -2.50
N THR A 90 -1.22 16.14 -2.25
CA THR A 90 -1.09 16.87 -0.98
C THR A 90 -2.41 17.52 -0.61
N SER A 91 -2.93 17.15 0.55
CA SER A 91 -4.17 17.68 1.09
C SER A 91 -3.90 18.63 2.25
N LEU A 92 -4.87 19.47 2.57
CA LEU A 92 -4.78 20.43 3.66
C LEU A 92 -5.52 19.85 4.88
N ILE A 93 -4.79 19.71 6.00
CA ILE A 93 -5.30 19.12 7.23
C ILE A 93 -5.43 20.22 8.29
N LYS A 94 -6.62 20.35 8.89
CA LYS A 94 -6.86 21.25 10.02
C LYS A 94 -6.65 20.48 11.32
N ARG A 95 -5.45 20.57 11.90
CA ARG A 95 -5.11 19.88 13.16
C ARG A 95 -5.49 20.63 14.44
N GLY A 96 -5.79 21.94 14.35
CA GLY A 96 -6.25 22.72 15.50
C GLY A 96 -5.22 22.95 16.61
N LYS A 97 -3.92 22.67 16.36
CA LYS A 97 -2.85 22.94 17.33
C LYS A 97 -2.56 24.43 17.44
N SER A 98 -2.36 24.93 18.66
CA SER A 98 -2.02 26.34 18.92
C SER A 98 -0.70 26.70 18.22
N GLY A 99 -0.77 27.63 17.26
CA GLY A 99 0.38 28.12 16.47
C GLY A 99 0.51 27.56 15.05
N LYS A 100 -0.05 26.38 14.75
CA LYS A 100 -0.10 25.81 13.38
C LYS A 100 -1.47 25.15 13.14
N PRO A 101 -2.50 25.95 12.86
CA PRO A 101 -3.85 25.43 12.69
C PRO A 101 -3.99 24.54 11.43
N ILE A 102 -3.07 24.68 10.47
CA ILE A 102 -3.09 24.02 9.16
C ILE A 102 -1.75 23.33 8.90
N GLU A 103 -1.83 22.07 8.47
CA GLU A 103 -0.71 21.25 8.03
C GLU A 103 -0.96 20.72 6.61
N PHE A 104 0.11 20.43 5.87
CA PHE A 104 0.05 19.84 4.54
C PHE A 104 0.40 18.36 4.60
N GLY A 105 -0.34 17.54 3.85
CA GLY A 105 -0.06 16.11 3.71
C GLY A 105 -1.32 15.25 3.86
N HIS A 106 -1.13 13.99 4.23
CA HIS A 106 -2.19 13.04 4.53
C HIS A 106 -2.09 12.58 5.98
N LYS A 107 -3.24 12.35 6.61
CA LYS A 107 -3.27 11.68 7.91
C LYS A 107 -3.01 10.20 7.67
N VAL A 108 -2.11 9.61 8.44
CA VAL A 108 -1.78 8.18 8.34
C VAL A 108 -2.09 7.53 9.67
N PHE A 109 -2.85 6.45 9.62
CA PHE A 109 -3.08 5.55 10.74
C PHE A 109 -2.03 4.45 10.70
N LEU A 110 -1.35 4.22 11.81
CA LEU A 110 -0.31 3.20 11.96
C LEU A 110 -0.60 2.36 13.19
N VAL A 111 -0.34 1.06 13.10
CA VAL A 111 -0.47 0.14 14.23
C VAL A 111 0.85 -0.59 14.41
N GLU A 112 1.43 -0.41 15.56
CA GLU A 112 2.68 -1.05 15.97
C GLU A 112 2.40 -2.23 16.90
N SER A 113 3.16 -3.31 16.73
CA SER A 113 3.21 -4.40 17.69
C SER A 113 4.11 -4.04 18.87
N ARG A 114 4.01 -4.80 19.96
CA ARG A 114 4.91 -4.66 21.12
C ARG A 114 6.41 -4.74 20.79
N HIS A 115 6.78 -5.35 19.66
CA HIS A 115 8.17 -5.55 19.25
C HIS A 115 8.66 -4.51 18.24
N GLY A 116 7.93 -3.42 17.98
CA GLY A 116 8.38 -2.41 17.02
C GLY A 116 7.90 -2.61 15.59
N LEU A 117 7.15 -3.68 15.31
CA LEU A 117 6.72 -3.98 13.93
C LEU A 117 5.43 -3.26 13.58
N ILE A 118 5.41 -2.58 12.42
CA ILE A 118 4.19 -2.03 11.84
C ILE A 118 3.36 -3.19 11.29
N THR A 119 2.20 -3.41 11.90
CA THR A 119 1.28 -4.51 11.54
C THR A 119 0.15 -4.05 10.64
N GLN A 120 -0.22 -2.77 10.72
CA GLN A 120 -1.23 -2.16 9.87
C GLN A 120 -0.84 -0.73 9.55
N TYR A 121 -1.22 -0.28 8.35
CA TYR A 121 -1.14 1.11 7.96
C TYR A 121 -2.36 1.46 7.10
N GLN A 122 -2.82 2.69 7.20
CA GLN A 122 -3.85 3.23 6.31
C GLN A 122 -3.62 4.73 6.10
N VAL A 123 -3.59 5.15 4.84
CA VAL A 123 -3.65 6.58 4.50
C VAL A 123 -5.12 6.99 4.57
N LEU A 124 -5.42 8.00 5.38
CA LEU A 124 -6.76 8.47 5.65
C LEU A 124 -7.09 9.69 4.79
N ASP A 125 -8.31 9.72 4.28
CA ASP A 125 -8.83 10.85 3.53
C ASP A 125 -9.23 11.97 4.50
N GLY A 126 -8.66 13.16 4.29
CA GLY A 126 -8.93 14.33 5.14
C GLY A 126 -8.39 14.18 6.58
N ASN A 127 -9.24 14.43 7.56
CA ASN A 127 -8.88 14.41 8.99
C ASN A 127 -9.99 13.78 9.85
N PRO A 128 -10.24 12.46 9.73
CA PRO A 128 -11.18 11.76 10.60
C PRO A 128 -10.65 11.69 12.04
N SER A 129 -11.55 11.44 13.00
CA SER A 129 -11.17 11.31 14.41
C SER A 129 -10.34 10.04 14.62
N ASP A 130 -9.36 10.09 15.53
CA ASP A 130 -8.51 8.92 15.81
C ASP A 130 -9.32 7.80 16.50
N GLU A 131 -10.35 8.17 17.27
CA GLU A 131 -11.25 7.23 17.96
C GLU A 131 -11.98 6.29 16.99
N ASP A 132 -12.36 6.78 15.81
CA ASP A 132 -13.11 6.03 14.80
C ASP A 132 -12.32 4.80 14.28
N HIS A 133 -10.98 4.85 14.38
CA HIS A 133 -10.10 3.83 13.80
C HIS A 133 -9.66 2.75 14.79
N VAL A 134 -9.84 2.96 16.09
CA VAL A 134 -9.39 2.02 17.13
C VAL A 134 -10.10 0.68 17.03
N GLN A 135 -11.43 0.69 16.96
CA GLN A 135 -12.21 -0.56 16.89
C GLN A 135 -11.95 -1.33 15.59
N ALA A 136 -11.86 -0.62 14.47
CA ALA A 136 -11.54 -1.22 13.18
C ALA A 136 -10.14 -1.87 13.18
N SER A 137 -9.17 -1.23 13.83
CA SER A 137 -7.81 -1.75 14.00
C SER A 137 -7.76 -3.03 14.83
N LEU A 138 -8.48 -3.06 15.95
CA LEU A 138 -8.61 -4.24 16.81
C LEU A 138 -9.21 -5.42 16.05
N GLN A 139 -10.26 -5.17 15.28
CA GLN A 139 -10.91 -6.20 14.48
C GLN A 139 -9.97 -6.75 13.40
N ARG A 140 -9.24 -5.87 12.69
CA ARG A 140 -8.20 -6.31 11.73
C ARG A 140 -7.10 -7.12 12.40
N HIS A 141 -6.63 -6.68 13.56
CA HIS A 141 -5.59 -7.40 14.30
C HIS A 141 -6.06 -8.82 14.64
N LYS A 142 -7.30 -8.96 15.11
CA LYS A 142 -7.93 -10.26 15.36
C LYS A 142 -8.02 -11.11 14.10
N THR A 143 -8.38 -10.53 12.96
CA THR A 143 -8.43 -11.27 11.68
C THR A 143 -7.05 -11.70 11.20
N THR A 144 -6.02 -10.87 11.37
CA THR A 144 -4.65 -11.15 10.90
C THR A 144 -3.90 -12.14 11.79
N PHE A 145 -4.00 -11.99 13.12
CA PHE A 145 -3.23 -12.78 14.09
C PHE A 145 -4.09 -13.82 14.83
N PHE A 146 -5.38 -13.91 14.51
CA PHE A 146 -6.36 -14.81 15.15
C PHE A 146 -6.51 -14.61 16.68
N LEU A 147 -5.93 -13.52 17.21
CA LEU A 147 -5.89 -13.18 18.62
C LEU A 147 -6.20 -11.69 18.79
N GLN A 148 -6.87 -11.32 19.88
CA GLN A 148 -6.97 -9.91 20.25
C GLN A 148 -5.76 -9.50 21.09
N PRO A 149 -5.28 -8.25 20.94
CA PRO A 149 -4.22 -7.74 21.78
C PRO A 149 -4.71 -7.65 23.23
N LEU A 150 -3.86 -8.07 24.18
CA LEU A 150 -4.17 -8.01 25.61
C LEU A 150 -4.22 -6.57 26.14
N VAL A 151 -3.40 -5.70 25.55
CA VAL A 151 -3.30 -4.28 25.90
C VAL A 151 -3.19 -3.48 24.61
N THR A 152 -3.86 -2.33 24.56
CA THR A 152 -3.74 -1.34 23.50
C THR A 152 -3.50 0.03 24.09
N ALA A 153 -2.61 0.81 23.48
CA ALA A 153 -2.41 2.21 23.77
C ALA A 153 -2.73 3.03 22.53
N THR A 154 -3.36 4.18 22.72
CA THR A 154 -3.67 5.18 21.71
C THR A 154 -3.13 6.53 22.19
N ASP A 155 -2.78 7.42 21.27
CA ASP A 155 -2.39 8.81 21.56
C ASP A 155 -3.62 9.65 21.98
#